data_AF-A0A6I9NR72-F1
#
_entry.id   AF-A0A6I9NR72-F1
#
_cell.length_a   1.000
_cell.length_b   1.000
_cell.length_c   1.000
_cell.angle_alpha   90.00
_cell.angle_beta   90.00
_cell.angle_gamma   90.00
#
_symmetry.space_group_name_H-M   'P 1'
#
loop_
_entity.id
_entity.type
_entity.pdbx_description
1 polymer ?
#
loop_
_entity_poly.entity_id
_entity_poly.type
_entity_poly.pdbx_seq_one_letter_code
_entity_poly.pdbx_strand_id
1 'polypeptide(L)'
;MKGFHHSNVLSLLGILLPQEGLPLVVLPYMKHGDLRHFIRCEKRNPTVKDLIGFGLQVAKGMEYLAQKKFVHRDLAARNCMLDESYTVKVADFGMARDVFDKEYYSVQDHRKAKLPVKWMAIESLQTQKFTSKSDVWSFGVLMWEMLTRGASPYPEVDPYDITHYLLKGRRLPQPQYCPDPLYSIMLQCWDPDPELRPNFSTLLLAVATILTGLEGEHYISLNVTYVNLDQPRPYPALTESADENNSTDGEDSGSISS
;
A
#
# COMPACT_ATOMS: atom_id res chain seq x y z
N MET A 1 12.18 17.38 5.78
CA MET A 1 13.15 16.27 5.89
C MET A 1 14.20 16.47 6.98
N LYS A 2 14.99 17.57 7.02
CA LYS A 2 16.04 17.77 8.06
C LYS A 2 15.50 17.76 9.51
N GLY A 3 14.23 18.08 9.71
CA GLY A 3 13.57 18.05 11.03
C GLY A 3 13.01 16.69 11.45
N PHE A 4 13.07 15.66 10.61
CA PHE A 4 12.53 14.34 10.97
C PHE A 4 13.56 13.50 11.73
N HIS A 5 13.19 13.12 12.96
CA HIS A 5 14.03 12.35 13.86
C HIS A 5 13.22 11.15 14.36
N HIS A 6 13.32 10.02 13.67
CA HIS A 6 12.65 8.78 14.02
C HIS A 6 13.43 7.58 13.46
N SER A 7 13.48 6.48 14.21
CA SER A 7 14.25 5.28 13.82
C SER A 7 13.79 4.66 12.50
N ASN A 8 12.48 4.73 12.22
CA ASN A 8 11.83 4.20 11.02
C ASN A 8 11.53 5.24 9.94
N VAL A 9 12.18 6.40 9.97
CA VAL A 9 12.09 7.42 8.91
C VAL A 9 13.51 7.74 8.44
N LEU A 10 13.74 7.71 7.13
CA LEU A 10 15.07 7.96 6.59
C LEU A 10 15.44 9.44 6.78
N SER A 11 16.55 9.68 7.49
CA SER A 11 17.03 11.02 7.77
C SER A 11 17.76 11.60 6.56
N LEU A 12 17.70 12.92 6.42
CA LEU A 12 18.52 13.66 5.47
C LEU A 12 19.82 14.08 6.17
N LEU A 13 20.97 13.60 5.71
CA LEU A 13 22.26 14.00 6.27
C LEU A 13 22.66 15.40 5.78
N GLY A 14 22.43 15.68 4.50
CA GLY A 14 22.76 16.97 3.92
C GLY A 14 22.34 17.11 2.47
N ILE A 15 22.46 18.34 1.96
CA ILE A 15 22.30 18.67 0.54
C ILE A 15 23.61 19.31 0.11
N LEU A 16 24.17 18.85 -1.01
CA LEU A 16 25.33 19.44 -1.64
C LEU A 16 24.88 20.15 -2.92
N LEU A 17 25.22 21.42 -3.04
CA LEU A 17 24.94 22.25 -4.21
C LEU A 17 26.26 22.50 -4.95
N PRO A 18 26.61 21.69 -5.98
CA PRO A 18 27.82 21.92 -6.75
C PRO A 18 27.70 23.21 -7.58
N GLN A 19 28.84 23.81 -7.94
CA GLN A 19 28.87 25.02 -8.79
C GLN A 19 28.29 24.75 -10.19
N GLU A 20 28.47 23.53 -10.71
CA GLU A 20 27.87 23.05 -11.94
C GLU A 20 27.18 21.70 -11.68
N GLY A 21 25.99 21.50 -12.27
CA GLY A 21 25.22 20.25 -12.17
C GLY A 21 23.99 20.32 -11.25
N LEU A 22 23.44 19.15 -10.93
CA LEU A 22 22.21 19.02 -10.14
C LEU A 22 22.52 18.99 -8.63
N PRO A 23 21.60 19.49 -7.78
CA PRO A 23 21.67 19.28 -6.34
C PRO A 23 21.81 17.81 -5.98
N LEU A 24 22.72 17.51 -5.06
CA LEU A 24 22.95 16.15 -4.55
C LEU A 24 22.36 16.01 -3.15
N VAL A 25 21.64 14.92 -2.93
CA VAL A 25 21.04 14.58 -1.64
C VAL A 25 21.89 13.52 -0.97
N VAL A 26 22.38 13.81 0.24
CA VAL A 26 23.22 12.89 1.03
C VAL A 26 22.34 12.20 2.06
N LEU A 27 22.24 10.87 1.96
CA LEU A 27 21.41 10.01 2.81
C LEU A 27 22.25 8.91 3.47
N PRO A 28 21.81 8.34 4.60
CA PRO A 28 22.43 7.14 5.16
C PRO A 28 22.40 5.99 4.15
N TYR A 29 23.48 5.22 4.09
CA TYR A 29 23.53 4.02 3.24
C TYR A 29 22.68 2.89 3.84
N MET A 30 21.82 2.31 3.01
CA MET A 30 20.87 1.28 3.41
C MET A 30 21.33 -0.07 2.84
N LYS A 31 22.10 -0.82 3.65
CA LYS A 31 22.86 -2.01 3.25
C LYS A 31 22.04 -3.05 2.48
N HIS A 32 20.75 -3.21 2.80
CA HIS A 32 19.92 -4.24 2.18
C HIS A 32 18.98 -3.71 1.09
N GLY A 33 19.11 -2.44 0.71
CA GLY A 33 18.29 -1.81 -0.34
C GLY A 33 16.85 -1.57 0.11
N ASP A 34 15.92 -1.51 -0.84
CA ASP A 34 14.49 -1.36 -0.57
C ASP A 34 13.79 -2.69 -0.25
N LEU A 35 12.67 -2.60 0.47
CA LEU A 35 11.87 -3.74 0.90
C LEU A 35 11.38 -4.58 -0.27
N ARG A 36 11.01 -3.98 -1.41
CA ARG A 36 10.47 -4.72 -2.56
C ARG A 36 11.51 -5.67 -3.14
N HIS A 37 12.73 -5.19 -3.39
CA HIS A 37 13.82 -6.07 -3.84
C HIS A 37 14.23 -7.06 -2.74
N PHE A 38 14.21 -6.61 -1.47
CA PHE A 38 14.55 -7.46 -0.34
C PHE A 38 13.68 -8.73 -0.28
N ILE A 39 12.36 -8.58 -0.32
CA ILE A 39 11.41 -9.69 -0.16
C ILE A 39 11.30 -10.56 -1.42
N ARG A 40 11.59 -10.01 -2.61
CA ARG A 40 11.59 -10.75 -3.88
C ARG A 40 12.81 -11.65 -4.08
N CYS A 41 13.87 -11.44 -3.30
CA CYS A 41 15.10 -12.21 -3.44
C CYS A 41 14.86 -13.69 -3.06
N GLU A 42 14.99 -14.61 -4.03
CA GLU A 42 14.82 -16.06 -3.83
C GLU A 42 15.83 -16.67 -2.86
N LYS A 43 17.01 -16.05 -2.72
CA LYS A 43 18.02 -16.48 -1.75
C LYS A 43 17.62 -16.16 -0.30
N ARG A 44 16.55 -15.38 -0.10
CA ARG A 44 16.01 -15.00 1.20
C ARG A 44 14.68 -15.70 1.41
N ASN A 45 14.47 -16.18 2.64
CA ASN A 45 13.25 -16.87 3.04
C ASN A 45 12.61 -16.15 4.23
N PRO A 46 12.13 -14.89 4.06
CA PRO A 46 11.46 -14.19 5.14
C PRO A 46 10.18 -14.93 5.50
N THR A 47 9.95 -15.10 6.80
CA THR A 47 8.73 -15.70 7.33
C THR A 47 7.59 -14.67 7.30
N VAL A 48 6.35 -15.14 7.44
CA VAL A 48 5.19 -14.25 7.62
C VAL A 48 5.40 -13.28 8.79
N LYS A 49 6.01 -13.76 9.88
CA LYS A 49 6.35 -12.94 11.05
C LYS A 49 7.35 -11.83 10.72
N ASP A 50 8.38 -12.12 9.94
CA ASP A 50 9.37 -11.12 9.52
C ASP A 50 8.71 -10.02 8.67
N LEU A 51 7.83 -10.43 7.75
CA LEU A 51 7.14 -9.53 6.83
C LEU A 51 6.13 -8.62 7.55
N ILE A 52 5.37 -9.17 8.50
CA ILE A 52 4.51 -8.37 9.38
C ILE A 52 5.36 -7.47 10.28
N GLY A 53 6.51 -7.94 10.74
CA GLY A 53 7.49 -7.15 11.49
C GLY A 53 8.01 -5.95 10.70
N PHE A 54 8.31 -6.10 9.42
CA PHE A 54 8.65 -4.97 8.54
C PHE A 54 7.47 -4.01 8.38
N GLY A 55 6.26 -4.53 8.17
CA GLY A 55 5.04 -3.74 8.14
C GLY A 55 4.80 -2.91 9.40
N LEU A 56 5.05 -3.50 10.58
CA LEU A 56 4.97 -2.82 11.86
C LEU A 56 5.96 -1.66 11.96
N GLN A 57 7.18 -1.85 11.47
CA GLN A 57 8.19 -0.79 11.42
C GLN A 57 7.79 0.36 10.48
N VAL A 58 7.19 0.05 9.34
CA VAL A 58 6.61 1.07 8.44
C VAL A 58 5.49 1.85 9.14
N ALA A 59 4.58 1.16 9.84
CA ALA A 59 3.50 1.80 10.59
C ALA A 59 4.03 2.79 11.63
N LYS A 60 5.10 2.45 12.36
CA LYS A 60 5.78 3.37 13.29
C LYS A 60 6.30 4.63 12.58
N GLY A 61 6.96 4.45 11.43
CA GLY A 61 7.45 5.58 10.64
C GLY A 61 6.33 6.49 10.15
N MET A 62 5.24 5.92 9.65
CA MET A 62 4.09 6.66 9.14
C MET A 62 3.26 7.32 10.24
N GLU A 63 3.15 6.72 11.42
CA GLU A 63 2.55 7.35 12.59
C GLU A 63 3.29 8.65 12.94
N TYR A 64 4.63 8.59 13.02
CA TYR A 64 5.45 9.76 13.27
C TYR A 64 5.24 10.85 12.20
N LEU A 65 5.23 10.48 10.91
CA LEU A 65 5.00 11.43 9.82
C LEU A 65 3.61 12.07 9.90
N ALA A 66 2.57 11.28 10.19
CA ALA A 66 1.21 11.78 10.35
C ALA A 66 1.10 12.76 11.54
N GLN A 67 1.77 12.49 12.67
CA GLN A 67 1.84 13.41 13.81
C GLN A 67 2.53 14.73 13.44
N LYS A 68 3.52 14.70 12.54
CA LYS A 68 4.16 15.89 11.97
C LYS A 68 3.35 16.55 10.86
N LYS A 69 2.10 16.13 10.62
CA LYS A 69 1.22 16.64 9.56
C LYS A 69 1.87 16.54 8.17
N PHE A 70 2.63 15.47 7.98
CA PHE A 70 3.34 15.17 6.74
C PHE A 70 2.64 14.03 6.00
N VAL A 71 2.39 14.22 4.70
CA VAL A 71 1.72 13.24 3.83
C VAL A 71 2.72 12.73 2.80
N HIS A 72 2.88 11.41 2.74
CA HIS A 72 3.90 10.73 1.94
C HIS A 72 3.55 10.67 0.45
N ARG A 73 2.30 10.32 0.10
CA ARG A 73 1.71 10.27 -1.26
C ARG A 73 2.25 9.20 -2.21
N ASP A 74 3.35 8.54 -1.84
CA ASP A 74 3.92 7.43 -2.58
C ASP A 74 4.44 6.35 -1.63
N LEU A 75 3.64 6.01 -0.61
CA LEU A 75 4.01 4.94 0.30
C LEU A 75 3.88 3.59 -0.44
N ALA A 76 5.00 2.89 -0.58
CA ALA A 76 5.06 1.57 -1.22
C ALA A 76 6.30 0.81 -0.72
N ALA A 77 6.34 -0.50 -0.93
CA ALA A 77 7.49 -1.32 -0.53
C ALA A 77 8.82 -0.83 -1.14
N ARG A 78 8.79 -0.33 -2.39
CA ARG A 78 9.98 0.22 -3.07
C ARG A 78 10.54 1.50 -2.42
N ASN A 79 9.71 2.20 -1.64
CA ASN A 79 10.06 3.47 -0.97
C ASN A 79 10.32 3.26 0.53
N CYS A 80 10.54 2.01 0.95
CA CYS A 80 10.95 1.66 2.31
C CYS A 80 12.30 0.95 2.25
N MET A 81 13.31 1.46 2.96
CA MET A 81 14.69 1.00 2.87
C MET A 81 15.11 0.22 4.10
N LEU A 82 16.04 -0.73 3.99
CA LEU A 82 16.59 -1.50 5.12
C LEU A 82 18.07 -1.19 5.38
N ASP A 83 18.36 -0.81 6.62
CA ASP A 83 19.74 -0.68 7.09
C ASP A 83 20.36 -2.03 7.49
N GLU A 84 21.63 -2.03 7.88
CA GLU A 84 22.39 -3.23 8.24
C GLU A 84 21.72 -4.11 9.31
N SER A 85 20.97 -3.49 10.23
CA SER A 85 20.28 -4.15 11.33
C SER A 85 18.87 -4.65 10.97
N TYR A 86 18.50 -4.60 9.69
CA TYR A 86 17.14 -4.87 9.20
C TYR A 86 16.09 -3.91 9.77
N THR A 87 16.51 -2.71 10.16
CA THR A 87 15.56 -1.64 10.52
C THR A 87 15.03 -1.00 9.25
N VAL A 88 13.70 -1.01 9.11
CA VAL A 88 13.00 -0.40 7.98
C VAL A 88 12.92 1.11 8.19
N LYS A 89 13.24 1.89 7.17
CA LYS A 89 13.06 3.34 7.14
C LYS A 89 12.19 3.73 5.97
N VAL A 90 11.07 4.38 6.26
CA VAL A 90 10.24 5.04 5.25
C VAL A 90 11.08 6.14 4.58
N ALA A 91 11.15 6.11 3.26
CA ALA A 91 12.04 6.91 2.44
C ALA A 91 11.31 7.49 1.21
N ASP A 92 12.08 8.08 0.29
CA ASP A 92 11.61 8.68 -0.96
C ASP A 92 10.43 9.65 -0.81
N PHE A 93 10.76 10.79 -0.22
CA PHE A 93 9.85 11.93 -0.06
C PHE A 93 9.77 12.81 -1.33
N GLY A 94 10.18 12.32 -2.50
CA GLY A 94 10.24 13.11 -3.74
C GLY A 94 8.89 13.75 -4.14
N MET A 95 7.78 13.14 -3.71
CA MET A 95 6.42 13.65 -3.88
C MET A 95 5.77 14.17 -2.60
N ALA A 96 6.41 13.98 -1.45
CA ALA A 96 5.83 14.27 -0.16
C ALA A 96 5.93 15.76 0.19
N ARG A 97 4.96 16.28 0.96
CA ARG A 97 4.89 17.71 1.32
C ARG A 97 4.25 17.91 2.70
N ASP A 98 4.60 19.01 3.34
CA ASP A 98 3.96 19.49 4.56
C ASP A 98 2.55 20.05 4.27
N VAL A 99 1.62 19.86 5.22
CA VAL A 99 0.18 20.14 5.06
C VAL A 99 -0.29 21.21 6.06
N PHE A 100 0.58 22.18 6.38
CA PHE A 100 0.40 23.10 7.52
C PHE A 100 -0.87 23.99 7.49
N ASP A 101 -1.38 24.39 6.31
CA ASP A 101 -2.49 25.37 6.20
C ASP A 101 -3.81 24.80 5.65
N LYS A 102 -3.84 23.57 5.15
CA LYS A 102 -5.04 22.92 4.60
C LYS A 102 -5.05 21.48 5.03
N GLU A 103 -6.16 20.92 5.50
CA GLU A 103 -6.22 19.50 5.93
C GLU A 103 -5.94 18.48 4.80
N TYR A 104 -5.87 18.94 3.56
CA TYR A 104 -5.57 18.15 2.38
C TYR A 104 -4.79 18.96 1.35
N TYR A 105 -4.07 18.27 0.48
CA TYR A 105 -3.39 18.88 -0.67
C TYR A 105 -4.06 18.46 -1.98
N SER A 106 -4.32 19.41 -2.88
CA SER A 106 -4.86 19.20 -4.22
C SER A 106 -3.88 19.75 -5.26
N VAL A 107 -3.56 18.94 -6.27
CA VAL A 107 -2.73 19.34 -7.41
C VAL A 107 -3.65 19.75 -8.56
N GLN A 108 -3.47 20.96 -9.10
CA GLN A 108 -4.19 21.40 -10.31
C GLN A 108 -3.39 21.13 -11.61
N ASP A 109 -2.09 20.82 -11.55
CA ASP A 109 -1.22 20.88 -12.75
C ASP A 109 -0.09 19.83 -12.82
N HIS A 110 -0.43 18.54 -12.75
CA HIS A 110 0.51 17.42 -13.00
C HIS A 110 0.06 16.46 -14.09
N ARG A 111 -0.58 16.94 -15.17
CA ARG A 111 -0.98 16.12 -16.33
C ARG A 111 0.16 15.34 -17.03
N LYS A 112 1.42 15.45 -16.56
CA LYS A 112 2.61 14.74 -17.09
C LYS A 112 3.40 13.91 -16.06
N ALA A 113 3.02 13.89 -14.77
CA ALA A 113 3.73 13.08 -13.77
C ALA A 113 3.20 11.63 -13.77
N LYS A 114 4.10 10.64 -13.85
CA LYS A 114 3.75 9.22 -13.69
C LYS A 114 3.37 8.97 -12.23
N LEU A 115 2.07 8.98 -11.91
CA LEU A 115 1.56 8.72 -10.57
C LEU A 115 1.57 7.20 -10.24
N PRO A 116 1.75 6.82 -8.96
CA PRO A 116 1.74 5.44 -8.50
C PRO A 116 0.31 4.90 -8.34
N VAL A 117 -0.49 4.93 -9.40
CA VAL A 117 -1.96 4.79 -9.35
C VAL A 117 -2.45 3.52 -8.63
N LYS A 118 -1.69 2.42 -8.65
CA LYS A 118 -2.04 1.16 -8.00
C LYS A 118 -1.91 1.18 -6.46
N TRP A 119 -1.29 2.22 -5.90
CA TRP A 119 -1.17 2.45 -4.45
C TRP A 119 -2.05 3.60 -3.95
N MET A 120 -2.69 4.33 -4.86
CA MET A 120 -3.46 5.53 -4.51
C MET A 120 -4.86 5.19 -4.03
N ALA A 121 -5.36 5.98 -3.08
CA ALA A 121 -6.74 5.92 -2.63
C ALA A 121 -7.71 6.45 -3.70
N ILE A 122 -8.98 6.01 -3.64
CA ILE A 122 -10.01 6.37 -4.63
C ILE A 122 -10.16 7.89 -4.76
N GLU A 123 -10.22 8.61 -3.64
CA GLU A 123 -10.35 10.07 -3.63
C GLU A 123 -9.12 10.77 -4.23
N SER A 124 -7.93 10.19 -4.04
CA SER A 124 -6.68 10.69 -4.62
C SER A 124 -6.62 10.43 -6.12
N LEU A 125 -7.16 9.31 -6.60
CA LEU A 125 -7.29 9.01 -8.03
C LEU A 125 -8.25 9.97 -8.72
N GLN A 126 -9.39 10.28 -8.09
CA GLN A 126 -10.42 11.14 -8.67
C GLN A 126 -10.09 12.64 -8.61
N THR A 127 -9.58 13.10 -7.47
CA THR A 127 -9.49 14.55 -7.16
C THR A 127 -8.07 15.02 -6.86
N GLN A 128 -7.08 14.12 -6.93
CA GLN A 128 -5.68 14.39 -6.56
C GLN A 128 -5.56 15.00 -5.16
N LYS A 129 -6.50 14.65 -4.26
CA LYS A 129 -6.46 15.01 -2.85
C LYS A 129 -5.66 13.98 -2.07
N PHE A 130 -4.64 14.43 -1.36
CA PHE A 130 -3.78 13.57 -0.53
C PHE A 130 -3.83 13.99 0.93
N THR A 131 -4.00 13.00 1.80
CA THR A 131 -4.12 13.12 3.26
C THR A 131 -3.43 11.94 3.95
N SER A 132 -3.29 12.00 5.27
CA SER A 132 -2.82 10.83 6.04
C SER A 132 -3.74 9.60 5.86
N LYS A 133 -5.04 9.80 5.57
CA LYS A 133 -5.98 8.70 5.26
C LYS A 133 -5.74 8.10 3.88
N SER A 134 -5.23 8.87 2.92
CA SER A 134 -4.77 8.31 1.64
C SER A 134 -3.46 7.51 1.80
N ASP A 135 -2.57 7.91 2.72
CA ASP A 135 -1.38 7.11 3.05
C ASP A 135 -1.75 5.81 3.76
N VAL A 136 -2.84 5.79 4.55
CA VAL A 136 -3.38 4.57 5.16
C VAL A 136 -3.82 3.56 4.10
N TRP A 137 -4.46 4.03 3.02
CA TRP A 137 -4.78 3.16 1.88
C TRP A 137 -3.53 2.53 1.28
N SER A 138 -2.51 3.36 1.01
CA SER A 138 -1.22 2.91 0.47
C SER A 138 -0.51 1.93 1.42
N PHE A 139 -0.64 2.11 2.74
CA PHE A 139 -0.14 1.17 3.73
C PHE A 139 -0.82 -0.20 3.62
N GLY A 140 -2.14 -0.25 3.40
CA GLY A 140 -2.85 -1.50 3.13
C GLY A 140 -2.27 -2.23 1.90
N VAL A 141 -1.99 -1.51 0.81
CA VAL A 141 -1.36 -2.06 -0.39
C VAL A 141 0.07 -2.55 -0.09
N LEU A 142 0.84 -1.81 0.69
CA LEU A 142 2.19 -2.21 1.13
C LEU A 142 2.16 -3.52 1.94
N MET A 143 1.21 -3.68 2.85
CA MET A 143 1.06 -4.93 3.61
C MET A 143 0.72 -6.12 2.71
N TRP A 144 -0.09 -5.89 1.67
CA TRP A 144 -0.35 -6.90 0.64
C TRP A 144 0.92 -7.22 -0.17
N GLU A 145 1.73 -6.22 -0.54
CA GLU A 145 3.04 -6.45 -1.19
C GLU A 145 3.95 -7.31 -0.31
N MET A 146 3.99 -7.05 1.00
CA MET A 146 4.80 -7.85 1.93
C MET A 146 4.40 -9.32 1.88
N LEU A 147 3.12 -9.62 2.02
CA LEU A 147 2.62 -10.99 2.14
C LEU A 147 2.49 -11.75 0.81
N THR A 148 2.66 -11.06 -0.31
CA THR A 148 2.80 -11.67 -1.63
C THR A 148 4.25 -11.71 -2.12
N ARG A 149 5.20 -11.32 -1.25
CA ARG A 149 6.63 -11.18 -1.58
C ARG A 149 6.88 -10.27 -2.79
N GLY A 150 6.19 -9.14 -2.85
CA GLY A 150 6.43 -8.08 -3.84
C GLY A 150 5.80 -8.35 -5.20
N ALA A 151 4.70 -9.11 -5.23
CA ALA A 151 3.83 -9.18 -6.40
C ALA A 151 3.34 -7.78 -6.78
N SER A 152 3.04 -7.59 -8.07
CA SER A 152 2.47 -6.32 -8.53
C SER A 152 1.03 -6.22 -8.05
N PRO A 153 0.61 -5.16 -7.35
CA PRO A 153 -0.80 -4.96 -7.02
C PRO A 153 -1.65 -4.93 -8.29
N TYR A 154 -2.83 -5.53 -8.26
CA TYR A 154 -3.79 -5.54 -9.37
C TYR A 154 -3.13 -5.90 -10.72
N PRO A 155 -2.46 -7.07 -10.86
CA PRO A 155 -1.61 -7.37 -12.01
C PRO A 155 -2.38 -7.34 -13.34
N GLU A 156 -3.63 -7.83 -13.33
CA GLU A 156 -4.50 -7.91 -14.53
C GLU A 156 -5.32 -6.64 -14.78
N VAL A 157 -5.15 -5.60 -13.97
CA VAL A 157 -5.87 -4.33 -14.13
C VAL A 157 -4.95 -3.32 -14.76
N ASP A 158 -5.36 -2.77 -15.91
CA ASP A 158 -4.67 -1.66 -16.55
C ASP A 158 -4.64 -0.46 -15.60
N PRO A 159 -3.50 0.24 -15.45
CA PRO A 159 -3.40 1.46 -14.64
C PRO A 159 -4.49 2.52 -14.92
N TYR A 160 -4.99 2.62 -16.16
CA TYR A 160 -6.07 3.54 -16.53
C TYR A 160 -7.44 3.12 -16.00
N ASP A 161 -7.65 1.82 -15.77
CA ASP A 161 -8.94 1.25 -15.32
C ASP A 161 -9.04 1.09 -13.80
N ILE A 162 -7.96 1.37 -13.06
CA ILE A 162 -7.89 1.11 -11.61
C ILE A 162 -9.01 1.82 -10.84
N THR A 163 -9.34 3.06 -11.20
CA THR A 163 -10.41 3.84 -10.55
C THR A 163 -11.76 3.13 -10.73
N HIS A 164 -12.10 2.73 -11.95
CA HIS A 164 -13.35 2.03 -12.24
C HIS A 164 -13.42 0.68 -11.53
N TYR A 165 -12.30 -0.07 -11.53
CA TYR A 165 -12.20 -1.34 -10.83
C TYR A 165 -12.50 -1.21 -9.34
N LEU A 166 -11.94 -0.20 -8.67
CA LEU A 166 -12.14 0.06 -7.24
C LEU A 166 -13.55 0.58 -6.92
N LEU A 167 -14.14 1.40 -7.80
CA LEU A 167 -15.51 1.91 -7.66
C LEU A 167 -16.56 0.78 -7.74
N LYS A 168 -16.26 -0.34 -8.39
CA LYS A 168 -17.09 -1.57 -8.36
C LYS A 168 -17.00 -2.35 -7.03
N GLY A 169 -16.36 -1.79 -6.01
CA GLY A 169 -16.22 -2.41 -4.70
C GLY A 169 -15.16 -3.52 -4.63
N ARG A 170 -14.36 -3.70 -5.69
CA ARG A 170 -13.31 -4.73 -5.77
C ARG A 170 -12.05 -4.27 -5.03
N ARG A 171 -11.32 -5.21 -4.45
CA ARG A 171 -10.04 -4.97 -3.73
C ARG A 171 -9.03 -6.08 -4.07
N LEU A 172 -7.81 -5.94 -3.55
CA LEU A 172 -6.81 -7.02 -3.63
C LEU A 172 -7.32 -8.24 -2.84
N PRO A 173 -7.22 -9.45 -3.39
CA PRO A 173 -7.60 -10.68 -2.69
C PRO A 173 -6.65 -10.98 -1.53
N GLN A 174 -7.11 -11.79 -0.58
CA GLN A 174 -6.30 -12.23 0.56
C GLN A 174 -5.10 -13.07 0.08
N PRO A 175 -3.85 -12.71 0.42
CA PRO A 175 -2.70 -13.55 0.13
C PRO A 175 -2.82 -14.91 0.83
N GLN A 176 -2.34 -15.98 0.19
CA GLN A 176 -2.50 -17.38 0.64
C GLN A 176 -2.15 -17.63 2.11
N TYR A 177 -1.16 -16.93 2.64
CA TYR A 177 -0.64 -17.12 4.00
C TYR A 177 -0.83 -15.88 4.88
N CYS A 178 -1.75 -15.00 4.47
CA CYS A 178 -2.13 -13.83 5.25
C CYS A 178 -3.11 -14.23 6.36
N PRO A 179 -2.80 -13.94 7.65
CA PRO A 179 -3.76 -14.15 8.72
C PRO A 179 -5.04 -13.32 8.51
N ASP A 180 -6.21 -13.90 8.75
CA ASP A 180 -7.50 -13.23 8.59
C ASP A 180 -7.60 -11.89 9.33
N PRO A 181 -7.11 -11.75 10.59
CA PRO A 181 -7.12 -10.46 11.27
C PRO A 181 -6.33 -9.39 10.55
N LEU A 182 -5.22 -9.77 9.89
CA LEU A 182 -4.40 -8.84 9.14
C LEU A 182 -5.09 -8.44 7.84
N TYR A 183 -5.72 -9.39 7.14
CA TYR A 183 -6.49 -9.07 5.94
C TYR A 183 -7.69 -8.16 6.24
N SER A 184 -8.37 -8.38 7.37
CA SER A 184 -9.43 -7.48 7.85
C SER A 184 -8.90 -6.04 8.04
N ILE A 185 -7.69 -5.87 8.58
CA ILE A 185 -7.06 -4.54 8.69
C ILE A 185 -6.79 -3.96 7.30
N MET A 186 -6.26 -4.75 6.35
CA MET A 186 -6.03 -4.28 4.98
C MET A 186 -7.34 -3.81 4.32
N LEU A 187 -8.43 -4.54 4.51
CA LEU A 187 -9.76 -4.13 4.02
C LEU A 187 -10.18 -2.80 4.64
N GLN A 188 -10.04 -2.61 5.96
CA GLN A 188 -10.33 -1.33 6.63
C GLN A 188 -9.46 -0.17 6.11
N CYS A 189 -8.20 -0.42 5.77
CA CYS A 189 -7.36 0.58 5.10
C CYS A 189 -7.93 1.01 3.73
N TRP A 190 -8.67 0.13 3.06
CA TRP A 190 -9.26 0.35 1.74
C TRP A 190 -10.75 0.69 1.78
N ASP A 191 -11.25 1.18 2.92
CA ASP A 191 -12.61 1.70 3.01
C ASP A 191 -12.80 2.83 1.99
N PRO A 192 -13.89 2.81 1.19
CA PRO A 192 -14.27 3.91 0.32
C PRO A 192 -14.27 5.28 1.01
N ASP A 193 -14.78 5.35 2.24
CA ASP A 193 -14.82 6.56 3.03
C ASP A 193 -13.49 6.74 3.79
N PRO A 194 -12.70 7.79 3.48
CA PRO A 194 -11.44 8.06 4.20
C PRO A 194 -11.61 8.20 5.72
N GLU A 195 -12.77 8.66 6.19
CA GLU A 195 -13.01 8.87 7.61
C GLU A 195 -13.17 7.56 8.38
N LEU A 196 -13.69 6.51 7.73
CA LEU A 196 -13.83 5.17 8.30
C LEU A 196 -12.51 4.40 8.39
N ARG A 197 -11.48 4.82 7.64
CA ARG A 197 -10.15 4.18 7.69
C ARG A 197 -9.49 4.39 9.06
N PRO A 198 -8.78 3.39 9.62
CA PRO A 198 -8.04 3.58 10.87
C PRO A 198 -6.93 4.63 10.69
N ASN A 199 -6.54 5.30 11.78
CA ASN A 199 -5.32 6.12 11.76
C ASN A 199 -4.07 5.26 12.01
N PHE A 200 -2.87 5.80 11.78
CA PHE A 200 -1.63 5.05 11.93
C PHE A 200 -1.36 4.56 13.37
N SER A 201 -1.84 5.27 14.40
CA SER A 201 -1.73 4.80 15.79
C SER A 201 -2.57 3.55 16.03
N THR A 202 -3.80 3.51 15.50
CA THR A 202 -4.66 2.32 15.53
C THR A 202 -4.03 1.16 14.75
N LEU A 203 -3.48 1.43 13.56
CA LEU A 203 -2.80 0.41 12.76
C LEU A 203 -1.57 -0.16 13.48
N LEU A 204 -0.77 0.71 14.10
CA LEU A 204 0.42 0.32 14.86
C LEU A 204 0.06 -0.68 15.96
N LEU A 205 -0.96 -0.37 16.76
CA LEU A 205 -1.43 -1.24 17.83
C LEU A 205 -1.98 -2.56 17.28
N ALA A 206 -2.86 -2.51 16.27
CA ALA A 206 -3.50 -3.69 15.73
C ALA A 206 -2.49 -4.66 15.08
N VAL A 207 -1.54 -4.14 14.30
CA VAL A 207 -0.46 -4.95 13.70
C VAL A 207 0.47 -5.51 14.76
N ALA A 208 0.78 -4.75 15.83
CA ALA A 208 1.58 -5.24 16.94
C ALA A 208 0.89 -6.41 17.67
N THR A 209 -0.41 -6.29 17.96
CA THR A 209 -1.21 -7.34 18.59
C THR A 209 -1.23 -8.61 17.76
N ILE A 210 -1.43 -8.50 16.44
CA ILE A 210 -1.36 -9.65 15.53
C ILE A 210 0.02 -10.27 15.60
N LEU A 211 1.09 -9.46 15.48
CA LEU A 211 2.47 -9.97 15.50
C LEU A 211 2.81 -10.72 16.80
N THR A 212 2.33 -10.24 17.94
CA THR A 212 2.52 -10.91 19.23
C THR A 212 1.68 -12.17 19.38
N GLY A 213 0.49 -12.21 18.78
CA GLY A 213 -0.40 -13.37 18.80
C GLY A 213 -0.01 -14.48 17.82
N LEU A 214 0.99 -14.26 16.96
CA LEU A 214 1.60 -15.31 16.14
C LEU A 214 2.49 -16.20 17.02
N GLU A 215 1.88 -17.20 17.66
CA GLU A 215 2.54 -18.30 18.38
C GLU A 215 2.80 -19.51 17.46
N GLY A 216 3.90 -20.24 17.68
CA GLY A 216 4.15 -21.56 17.07
C GLY A 216 4.85 -21.60 15.69
N GLU A 217 5.19 -22.82 15.25
CA GLU A 217 5.96 -23.17 14.03
C GLU A 217 5.25 -22.87 12.69
N HIS A 218 4.35 -21.89 12.62
CA HIS A 218 3.76 -21.43 11.36
C HIS A 218 4.73 -20.54 10.56
N TYR A 219 5.98 -20.98 10.47
CA TYR A 219 7.07 -20.37 9.71
C TYR A 219 6.95 -20.78 8.24
N ILE A 220 5.90 -20.32 7.58
CA ILE A 220 5.74 -20.61 6.17
C ILE A 220 6.71 -19.71 5.40
N SER A 221 7.69 -20.34 4.74
CA SER A 221 8.44 -19.68 3.68
C SER A 221 7.49 -19.44 2.52
N LEU A 222 7.20 -18.18 2.25
CA LEU A 222 6.33 -17.80 1.15
C LEU A 222 7.04 -18.09 -0.18
N ASN A 223 6.44 -18.93 -1.03
CA ASN A 223 6.80 -18.97 -2.44
C ASN A 223 6.16 -17.79 -3.16
N VAL A 224 6.85 -17.23 -4.16
CA VAL A 224 6.28 -16.18 -5.02
C VAL A 224 5.03 -16.76 -5.69
N THR A 225 3.87 -16.22 -5.37
CA THR A 225 2.59 -16.72 -5.86
C THR A 225 1.91 -15.68 -6.74
N TYR A 226 1.46 -16.12 -7.91
CA TYR A 226 0.55 -15.35 -8.76
C TYR A 226 -0.85 -15.46 -8.15
N VAL A 227 -1.46 -14.32 -7.84
CA VAL A 227 -2.75 -14.29 -7.14
C VAL A 227 -3.87 -14.19 -8.19
N ASN A 228 -4.70 -15.23 -8.28
CA ASN A 228 -5.92 -15.20 -9.09
C ASN A 228 -6.93 -14.23 -8.47
N LEU A 229 -7.51 -13.36 -9.31
CA LEU A 229 -8.32 -12.21 -8.88
C LEU A 229 -9.83 -12.50 -8.76
N ASP A 230 -10.27 -13.73 -9.01
CA ASP A 230 -11.69 -14.11 -8.95
C ASP A 230 -12.13 -14.37 -7.51
N GLN A 231 -12.31 -13.29 -6.73
CA GLN A 231 -12.65 -13.33 -5.31
C GLN A 231 -13.52 -12.11 -4.89
N PRO A 232 -14.23 -12.18 -3.73
CA PRO A 232 -15.47 -11.44 -3.47
C PRO A 232 -15.35 -9.92 -3.49
N ARG A 233 -16.51 -9.23 -3.62
CA ARG A 233 -16.63 -7.76 -3.51
C ARG A 233 -16.80 -7.39 -2.03
N PRO A 234 -15.76 -6.94 -1.31
CA PRO A 234 -15.88 -6.61 0.11
C PRO A 234 -16.69 -5.33 0.36
N TYR A 235 -16.81 -4.45 -0.64
CA TYR A 235 -17.58 -3.21 -0.56
C TYR A 235 -18.68 -3.19 -1.61
N PRO A 236 -19.81 -2.50 -1.35
CA PRO A 236 -20.80 -2.24 -2.39
C PRO A 236 -20.21 -1.38 -3.52
N ALA A 237 -20.80 -1.48 -4.72
CA ALA A 237 -20.43 -0.60 -5.82
C ALA A 237 -20.81 0.85 -5.49
N LEU A 238 -19.88 1.78 -5.70
CA LEU A 238 -20.05 3.22 -5.42
C LEU A 238 -20.69 3.97 -6.59
N THR A 239 -20.82 3.30 -7.73
CA THR A 239 -21.51 3.76 -8.92
C THR A 239 -22.61 2.76 -9.25
N GLU A 240 -23.85 3.21 -9.36
CA GLU A 240 -24.88 2.44 -10.04
C GLU A 240 -24.50 2.33 -11.53
N SER A 241 -24.02 1.17 -11.98
CA SER A 241 -23.90 0.91 -13.42
C SER A 241 -25.07 0.03 -13.85
N ALA A 242 -25.91 0.60 -14.69
CA ALA A 242 -27.05 0.02 -15.39
C ALA A 242 -26.69 -1.11 -16.40
N ASP A 243 -25.66 -1.91 -16.11
CA ASP A 243 -25.13 -2.95 -17.00
C ASP A 243 -25.35 -4.37 -16.46
N GLU A 244 -26.30 -4.58 -15.54
CA GLU A 244 -26.83 -5.91 -15.21
C GLU A 244 -28.03 -6.30 -16.10
N ASN A 245 -28.02 -5.89 -17.36
CA ASN A 245 -28.92 -6.42 -18.39
C ASN A 245 -28.12 -6.93 -19.58
N ASN A 246 -27.45 -8.07 -19.41
CA ASN A 246 -27.42 -9.06 -20.49
C ASN A 246 -26.98 -10.43 -19.99
N SER A 247 -27.66 -11.46 -20.51
CA SER A 247 -27.49 -12.91 -20.30
C SER A 247 -28.11 -13.50 -19.02
N THR A 248 -29.41 -13.34 -18.89
CA THR A 248 -30.28 -14.50 -18.57
C THR A 248 -31.24 -14.71 -19.73
N ASP A 249 -31.57 -15.98 -19.96
CA ASP A 249 -32.59 -16.52 -20.87
C ASP A 249 -32.18 -16.88 -22.30
N GLY A 250 -31.80 -18.14 -22.43
CA GLY A 250 -31.73 -18.90 -23.67
C GLY A 250 -31.69 -20.41 -23.41
N GLU A 251 -32.45 -20.92 -22.44
CA GLU A 251 -32.74 -22.36 -22.37
C GLU A 251 -33.80 -22.68 -23.43
N ASP A 252 -33.33 -23.14 -24.58
CA ASP A 252 -34.17 -23.66 -25.66
C ASP A 252 -34.85 -24.95 -25.19
N SER A 253 -36.18 -24.90 -25.20
CA SER A 253 -37.09 -25.98 -24.83
C SER A 253 -36.91 -27.19 -25.75
N GLY A 254 -36.38 -28.27 -25.20
CA GLY A 254 -36.43 -29.60 -25.79
C GLY A 254 -37.87 -30.04 -26.01
N SER A 255 -38.29 -30.07 -27.29
CA SER A 255 -39.57 -30.61 -27.72
C SER A 255 -39.52 -32.13 -27.67
N ILE A 256 -40.26 -32.73 -26.74
CA ILE A 256 -40.67 -34.14 -26.80
C ILE A 256 -42.19 -34.16 -26.92
N SER A 257 -42.69 -34.59 -28.07
CA SER A 257 -44.03 -35.13 -28.20
C SER A 257 -44.05 -36.21 -29.29
N SER A 258 -44.31 -37.44 -28.82
CA SER A 258 -45.05 -38.55 -29.43
C SER A 258 -44.80 -38.93 -30.89
#